data_AF-A0A0C2MHV4-F1
#
_entry.id   AF-A0A0C2MHV4-F1
#
_cell.length_a   1.000
_cell.length_b   1.000
_cell.length_c   1.000
_cell.angle_alpha   90.00
_cell.angle_beta   90.00
_cell.angle_gamma   90.00
#
_symmetry.space_group_name_H-M   'P 1'
#
loop_
_entity.id
_entity.type
_entity.pdbx_description
1 polymer ?
#
loop_
_entity_poly.entity_id
_entity_poly.type
_entity_poly.pdbx_seq_one_letter_code
_entity_poly.pdbx_strand_id
1 'polypeptide(L)'
;MDETKRRIDNIIINGLMVTSNDEERYISQYFSRNRLEVVVREPLKEYILEELDPNIKALFYLESRDLKTCFKIFDPADEVYSCLDCQNNVNCVMCYDCFLCSEHVNHKHEHWKSTKMGLACDCGDTDLWRCNSTCSKHMKAETSFDVLPETFLKKFCNILTYLSELLEDICTGDFSVLDNHMEVILSSYLQLMDRTNQSNYLRKCWKYHTKCCKRY
;
A
#
# COMPACT_ATOMS: atom_id res chain seq x y z
N MET A 1 0.18 -1.81 20.11
CA MET A 1 1.50 -2.16 19.60
C MET A 1 1.63 -3.68 19.54
N ASP A 2 1.58 -4.40 20.67
CA ASP A 2 1.74 -5.87 20.69
C ASP A 2 0.74 -6.63 19.82
N GLU A 3 -0.56 -6.27 19.86
CA GLU A 3 -1.56 -6.89 18.97
C GLU A 3 -1.26 -6.60 17.49
N THR A 4 -0.73 -5.42 17.17
CA THR A 4 -0.37 -5.07 15.79
C THR A 4 0.81 -5.90 15.30
N LYS A 5 1.86 -6.06 16.13
CA LYS A 5 3.01 -6.94 15.82
C LYS A 5 2.53 -8.36 15.57
N ARG A 6 1.76 -8.92 16.50
CA ARG A 6 1.18 -10.27 16.41
C ARG A 6 0.34 -10.47 15.13
N ARG A 7 -0.43 -9.47 14.70
CA ARG A 7 -1.23 -9.57 13.47
C ARG A 7 -0.36 -9.56 12.22
N ILE A 8 0.64 -8.68 12.17
CA ILE A 8 1.60 -8.60 11.05
C ILE A 8 2.42 -9.90 10.97
N ASP A 9 2.90 -10.40 12.10
CA ASP A 9 3.59 -11.70 12.25
C ASP A 9 2.80 -12.85 11.65
N ASN A 10 1.52 -12.94 11.99
CA ASN A 10 0.64 -13.96 11.45
C ASN A 10 0.45 -13.81 9.94
N ILE A 11 0.37 -12.59 9.40
CA ILE A 11 0.30 -12.37 7.94
C ILE A 11 1.59 -12.84 7.28
N ILE A 12 2.75 -12.49 7.83
CA ILE A 12 4.06 -12.88 7.31
C ILE A 12 4.21 -14.40 7.30
N ILE A 13 3.96 -15.09 8.42
CA ILE A 13 4.07 -16.55 8.50
C ILE A 13 3.09 -17.24 7.58
N ASN A 14 1.83 -16.84 7.55
CA ASN A 14 0.85 -17.46 6.65
C ASN A 14 1.31 -17.30 5.19
N GLY A 15 1.85 -16.14 4.84
CA GLY A 15 2.46 -15.91 3.54
C GLY A 15 3.61 -16.87 3.25
N LEU A 16 4.58 -16.98 4.17
CA LEU A 16 5.73 -17.88 4.05
C LEU A 16 5.32 -19.36 3.94
N MET A 17 4.33 -19.80 4.71
CA MET A 17 3.85 -21.19 4.71
C MET A 17 3.07 -21.53 3.44
N VAL A 18 2.26 -20.59 2.93
CA VAL A 18 1.55 -20.78 1.66
C VAL A 18 2.54 -20.79 0.50
N THR A 19 3.60 -19.98 0.55
CA THR A 19 4.60 -19.95 -0.52
C THR A 19 5.51 -21.17 -0.50
N SER A 20 5.92 -21.68 0.67
CA SER A 20 6.84 -22.82 0.81
C SER A 20 6.24 -24.19 0.49
N ASN A 21 4.91 -24.35 0.59
CA ASN A 21 4.21 -25.61 0.29
C ASN A 21 3.89 -25.82 -1.21
N ASP A 22 4.32 -24.92 -2.09
CA ASP A 22 4.15 -25.09 -3.54
C ASP A 22 5.26 -26.03 -4.08
N GLU A 23 4.95 -27.31 -4.24
CA GLU A 23 5.93 -28.35 -4.65
C GLU A 23 6.48 -28.20 -6.09
N GLU A 24 5.90 -27.32 -6.92
CA GLU A 24 6.12 -27.32 -8.37
C GLU A 24 6.97 -26.17 -8.93
N ARG A 25 7.70 -25.39 -8.10
CA ARG A 25 8.31 -24.13 -8.58
C ARG A 25 9.75 -23.86 -8.13
N TYR A 26 10.47 -23.13 -8.98
CA TYR A 26 11.79 -22.59 -8.64
C TYR A 26 11.72 -21.61 -7.46
N ILE A 27 12.75 -21.59 -6.62
CA ILE A 27 12.85 -20.73 -5.42
C ILE A 27 12.54 -19.27 -5.71
N SER A 28 12.96 -18.77 -6.88
CA SER A 28 12.73 -17.40 -7.34
C SER A 28 11.25 -17.03 -7.57
N GLN A 29 10.34 -18.02 -7.64
CA GLN A 29 8.92 -17.81 -7.90
C GLN A 29 8.06 -17.85 -6.62
N TYR A 30 8.61 -18.33 -5.49
CA TYR A 30 7.89 -18.38 -4.20
C TYR A 30 7.40 -17.01 -3.77
N PHE A 31 8.22 -15.98 -3.96
CA PHE A 31 7.92 -14.59 -3.60
C PHE A 31 7.64 -13.70 -4.80
N SER A 32 7.06 -14.27 -5.87
CA SER A 32 6.60 -13.46 -7.00
C SER A 32 5.60 -12.39 -6.54
N ARG A 33 5.65 -11.21 -7.18
CA ARG A 33 4.78 -10.06 -6.87
C ARG A 33 3.31 -10.46 -6.74
N ASN A 34 2.79 -11.23 -7.69
CA ASN A 34 1.39 -11.66 -7.70
C ASN A 34 1.03 -12.53 -6.48
N ARG A 35 1.95 -13.37 -5.98
CA ARG A 35 1.69 -14.17 -4.78
C ARG A 35 1.73 -13.30 -3.52
N LEU A 36 2.74 -12.44 -3.40
CA LEU A 36 2.85 -11.50 -2.29
C LEU A 36 1.63 -10.58 -2.21
N GLU A 37 1.06 -10.19 -3.35
CA GLU A 37 -0.21 -9.46 -3.38
C GLU A 37 -1.33 -10.23 -2.68
N VAL A 38 -1.52 -11.51 -3.01
CA VAL A 38 -2.59 -12.32 -2.41
C VAL A 38 -2.31 -12.67 -0.94
N VAL A 39 -1.08 -13.05 -0.60
CA VAL A 39 -0.79 -13.63 0.73
C VAL A 39 -0.33 -12.61 1.77
N VAL A 40 0.11 -11.42 1.37
CA VAL A 40 0.57 -10.36 2.28
C VAL A 40 -0.23 -9.08 2.09
N ARG A 41 -0.35 -8.58 0.85
CA ARG A 41 -0.98 -7.26 0.59
C ARG A 41 -2.46 -7.26 0.95
N GLU A 42 -3.24 -8.24 0.46
CA GLU A 42 -4.68 -8.27 0.74
C GLU A 42 -4.98 -8.46 2.25
N PRO A 43 -4.35 -9.40 2.99
CA PRO A 43 -4.54 -9.51 4.44
C PRO A 43 -4.12 -8.27 5.22
N LEU A 44 -3.02 -7.61 4.82
CA LEU A 44 -2.58 -6.37 5.46
C LEU A 44 -3.57 -5.23 5.20
N LYS A 45 -4.09 -5.14 3.97
CA LYS A 45 -5.14 -4.19 3.59
C LYS A 45 -6.41 -4.43 4.42
N GLU A 46 -6.86 -5.67 4.55
CA GLU A 46 -8.01 -6.02 5.39
C GLU A 46 -7.81 -5.62 6.85
N TYR A 47 -6.65 -5.89 7.43
CA TYR A 47 -6.34 -5.53 8.82
C TYR A 47 -6.30 -4.00 9.04
N ILE A 48 -5.67 -3.26 8.13
CA ILE A 48 -5.61 -1.79 8.18
C ILE A 48 -7.01 -1.19 8.13
N LEU A 49 -7.86 -1.73 7.26
CA LEU A 49 -9.22 -1.24 7.07
C LEU A 49 -10.24 -1.81 8.07
N GLU A 50 -9.85 -2.78 8.90
CA GLU A 50 -10.72 -3.33 9.95
C GLU A 50 -11.21 -2.19 10.86
N GLU A 51 -12.49 -2.23 11.25
CA GLU A 51 -13.18 -1.22 12.07
C GLU A 51 -13.42 0.16 11.41
N LEU A 52 -12.98 0.39 10.17
CA LEU A 52 -13.37 1.60 9.45
C LEU A 52 -14.84 1.55 8.97
N ASP A 53 -15.48 2.72 8.99
CA ASP A 53 -16.79 2.97 8.39
C ASP A 53 -16.78 2.59 6.88
N PRO A 54 -17.84 1.95 6.35
CA PRO A 54 -17.90 1.58 4.94
C PRO A 54 -17.69 2.73 3.95
N ASN A 55 -18.10 3.96 4.28
CA ASN A 55 -17.90 5.11 3.41
C ASN A 55 -16.43 5.52 3.39
N ILE A 56 -15.76 5.49 4.55
CA ILE A 56 -14.31 5.74 4.64
C ILE A 56 -13.53 4.62 3.94
N LYS A 57 -13.97 3.36 4.08
CA LYS A 57 -13.38 2.22 3.34
C LYS A 57 -13.48 2.42 1.84
N ALA A 58 -14.62 2.89 1.34
CA ALA A 58 -14.83 3.13 -0.09
C ALA A 58 -13.79 4.10 -0.68
N LEU A 59 -13.28 5.06 0.10
CA LEU A 59 -12.20 5.95 -0.32
C LEU A 59 -10.92 5.20 -0.74
N PHE A 60 -10.59 4.10 -0.05
CA PHE A 60 -9.41 3.29 -0.37
C PHE A 60 -9.59 2.42 -1.63
N TYR A 61 -10.82 2.36 -2.17
CA TYR A 61 -11.14 1.69 -3.42
C TYR A 61 -11.50 2.68 -4.53
N LEU A 62 -11.49 3.99 -4.25
CA LEU A 62 -11.60 5.00 -5.29
C LEU A 62 -10.40 4.89 -6.22
N GLU A 63 -10.66 4.91 -7.53
CA GLU A 63 -9.58 5.04 -8.50
C GLU A 63 -8.98 6.45 -8.39
N SER A 64 -7.72 6.62 -8.77
CA SER A 64 -7.03 7.93 -8.70
C SER A 64 -7.79 9.07 -9.40
N ARG A 65 -8.69 8.74 -10.33
CA ARG A 65 -9.57 9.67 -11.05
C ARG A 65 -10.73 10.22 -10.23
N ASP A 66 -10.98 9.68 -9.03
CA ASP A 66 -12.04 10.11 -8.12
C ASP A 66 -11.50 10.93 -6.93
N LEU A 67 -10.17 11.10 -6.85
CA LEU A 67 -9.52 11.93 -5.83
C LEU A 67 -9.51 13.40 -6.25
N LYS A 68 -9.51 14.30 -5.26
CA LYS A 68 -9.29 15.74 -5.48
C LYS A 68 -7.84 16.10 -5.83
N THR A 69 -6.91 15.17 -5.58
CA THR A 69 -5.48 15.36 -5.78
C THR A 69 -4.89 14.18 -6.55
N CYS A 70 -3.96 14.46 -7.46
CA CYS A 70 -3.42 13.47 -8.39
C CYS A 70 -2.44 12.47 -7.74
N PHE A 71 -1.51 12.97 -6.91
CA PHE A 71 -0.44 12.18 -6.26
C PHE A 71 0.38 11.26 -7.18
N LYS A 72 0.32 11.42 -8.51
CA LYS A 72 1.18 10.66 -9.43
C LYS A 72 2.63 10.92 -9.05
N ILE A 73 3.34 9.85 -8.69
CA ILE A 73 4.79 9.89 -8.48
C ILE A 73 5.48 9.84 -9.84
N PHE A 74 6.42 10.74 -10.06
CA PHE A 74 7.18 10.81 -11.30
C PHE A 74 8.27 9.75 -11.34
N ASP A 75 8.28 8.97 -12.41
CA ASP A 75 9.37 8.07 -12.76
C ASP A 75 10.49 8.81 -13.51
N PRO A 76 11.72 8.26 -13.58
CA PRO A 76 12.73 8.79 -14.47
C PRO A 76 12.23 8.87 -15.92
N ALA A 77 12.51 10.00 -16.57
CA ALA A 77 12.05 10.38 -17.90
C ALA A 77 10.57 10.79 -18.04
N ASP A 78 9.76 10.79 -16.97
CA ASP A 78 8.43 11.39 -17.00
C ASP A 78 8.50 12.89 -17.31
N GLU A 79 7.52 13.40 -18.05
CA GLU A 79 7.37 14.83 -18.32
C GLU A 79 6.75 15.55 -17.12
N VAL A 80 7.45 16.57 -16.66
CA VAL A 80 7.10 17.42 -15.52
C VAL A 80 6.86 18.83 -16.01
N TYR A 81 5.77 19.45 -15.56
CA TYR A 81 5.37 20.81 -15.93
C TYR A 81 5.29 21.71 -14.70
N SER A 82 5.78 22.94 -14.80
CA SER A 82 5.55 23.98 -13.80
C SER A 82 4.99 25.24 -14.47
N CYS A 83 3.89 25.77 -13.93
CA CYS A 83 3.27 26.98 -14.45
C CYS A 83 3.80 28.20 -13.70
N LEU A 84 4.59 29.03 -14.38
CA LEU A 84 5.25 30.20 -13.79
C LEU A 84 4.27 31.29 -13.36
N ASP A 85 3.10 31.35 -14.00
CA ASP A 85 2.06 32.34 -13.70
C ASP A 85 1.22 31.94 -12.47
N CYS A 86 1.01 30.64 -12.27
CA CYS A 86 0.12 30.11 -11.22
C CYS A 86 0.85 29.60 -9.98
N GLN A 87 2.14 29.27 -10.07
CA GLN A 87 2.88 28.69 -8.95
C GLN A 87 2.92 29.64 -7.75
N ASN A 88 2.58 29.11 -6.56
CA ASN A 88 2.82 29.80 -5.30
C ASN A 88 4.22 29.49 -4.76
N ASN A 89 4.70 28.26 -5.04
CA ASN A 89 6.05 27.79 -4.71
C ASN A 89 6.78 27.38 -6.00
N VAL A 90 8.08 27.70 -6.11
CA VAL A 90 8.89 27.36 -7.30
C VAL A 90 9.05 25.85 -7.53
N ASN A 91 8.76 25.05 -6.52
CA ASN A 91 8.82 23.59 -6.59
C ASN A 91 7.50 22.96 -7.06
N CYS A 92 6.47 23.75 -7.40
CA CYS A 92 5.18 23.25 -7.83
C CYS A 92 5.25 22.58 -9.20
N VAL A 93 4.79 21.34 -9.27
CA VAL A 93 4.90 20.48 -10.46
C VAL A 93 3.60 19.75 -10.78
N MET A 94 3.35 19.56 -12.07
CA MET A 94 2.23 18.80 -12.60
C MET A 94 2.70 17.72 -13.55
N CYS A 95 1.99 16.60 -13.55
CA CYS A 95 2.19 15.58 -14.56
C CYS A 95 1.53 15.99 -15.88
N TYR A 96 2.03 15.41 -16.98
CA TYR A 96 1.51 15.60 -18.33
C TYR A 96 -0.01 15.56 -18.41
N ASP A 97 -0.63 14.53 -17.82
CA ASP A 97 -2.09 14.34 -17.84
C ASP A 97 -2.86 15.44 -17.13
N CYS A 98 -2.33 15.97 -16.02
CA CYS A 98 -2.96 17.06 -15.28
C CYS A 98 -2.77 18.39 -15.99
N PHE A 99 -1.56 18.65 -16.47
CA PHE A 99 -1.24 19.84 -17.23
C PHE A 99 -2.19 19.99 -18.41
N LEU A 100 -2.30 18.97 -19.27
CA LEU A 100 -3.18 18.99 -20.45
C LEU A 100 -4.67 19.19 -20.13
N CYS A 101 -5.11 18.79 -18.94
CA CYS A 101 -6.51 18.85 -18.53
C CYS A 101 -6.82 20.09 -17.67
N SER A 102 -5.91 21.06 -17.63
CA SER A 102 -5.98 22.27 -16.79
C SER A 102 -5.83 23.53 -17.62
N GLU A 103 -6.14 24.69 -17.02
CA GLU A 103 -5.92 26.00 -17.65
C GLU A 103 -4.44 26.34 -17.85
N HIS A 104 -3.53 25.63 -17.18
CA HIS A 104 -2.09 25.92 -17.24
C HIS A 104 -1.48 25.76 -18.63
N VAL A 105 -2.13 25.01 -19.55
CA VAL A 105 -1.71 24.92 -20.96
C VAL A 105 -1.69 26.27 -21.67
N ASN A 106 -2.51 27.21 -21.20
CA ASN A 106 -2.66 28.55 -21.77
C ASN A 106 -1.75 29.59 -21.10
N HIS A 107 -0.94 29.18 -20.12
CA HIS A 107 -0.08 30.06 -19.34
C HIS A 107 1.40 29.86 -19.67
N LYS A 108 2.25 30.76 -19.18
CA LYS A 108 3.69 30.59 -19.24
C LYS A 108 4.09 29.42 -18.32
N HIS A 109 4.77 28.45 -18.89
CA HIS A 109 5.20 27.25 -18.19
C HIS A 109 6.59 26.82 -18.60
N GLU A 110 7.24 26.08 -17.71
CA GLU A 110 8.46 25.33 -17.98
C GLU A 110 8.13 23.84 -17.94
N HIS A 111 8.89 23.04 -18.69
CA HIS A 111 8.81 21.60 -18.61
C HIS A 111 10.19 20.97 -18.68
N TRP A 112 10.34 19.83 -18.04
CA TRP A 112 11.57 19.05 -18.06
C TRP A 112 11.24 17.57 -17.86
N LYS A 113 12.25 16.72 -18.09
CA LYS A 113 12.14 15.30 -17.78
C LYS A 113 12.63 15.05 -16.36
N SER A 114 11.86 14.29 -15.59
CA SER A 114 12.27 13.90 -14.25
C SER A 114 13.57 13.07 -14.32
N THR A 115 14.55 13.43 -13.51
CA THR A 115 15.84 12.75 -13.44
C THR A 115 15.87 11.67 -12.36
N LYS A 116 14.90 11.69 -11.42
CA LYS A 116 14.83 10.78 -10.27
C LYS A 116 13.38 10.49 -9.90
N MET A 117 13.18 9.33 -9.29
CA MET A 117 11.93 9.00 -8.61
C MET A 117 11.67 9.95 -7.44
N GLY A 118 10.40 10.28 -7.18
CA GLY A 118 9.97 10.77 -5.86
C GLY A 118 9.42 12.19 -5.82
N LEU A 119 9.38 12.91 -6.95
CA LEU A 119 8.49 14.06 -7.05
C LEU A 119 7.05 13.54 -7.20
N ALA A 120 6.07 14.28 -6.67
CA ALA A 120 4.65 13.97 -6.81
C ALA A 120 3.94 15.11 -7.56
N CYS A 121 2.90 14.79 -8.32
CA CYS A 121 2.08 15.81 -8.96
C CYS A 121 1.24 16.58 -7.94
N ASP A 122 1.30 17.90 -8.01
CA ASP A 122 0.66 18.85 -7.08
C ASP A 122 -0.75 19.28 -7.53
N CYS A 123 -1.31 18.68 -8.59
CA CYS A 123 -2.68 18.94 -9.01
C CYS A 123 -3.63 18.53 -7.88
N GLY A 124 -4.39 19.48 -7.35
CA GLY A 124 -5.30 19.33 -6.21
C GLY A 124 -4.85 20.08 -4.96
N ASP A 125 -3.59 20.50 -4.88
CA ASP A 125 -3.03 21.18 -3.70
C ASP A 125 -3.24 22.69 -3.80
N THR A 126 -4.18 23.23 -3.01
CA THR A 126 -4.50 24.66 -3.00
C THR A 126 -3.42 25.54 -2.36
N ASP A 127 -2.51 24.97 -1.57
CA ASP A 127 -1.45 25.74 -0.90
C ASP A 127 -0.26 25.99 -1.84
N LEU A 128 -0.10 25.10 -2.82
CA LEU A 128 0.95 25.14 -3.83
C LEU A 128 0.61 26.03 -5.04
N TRP A 129 -0.67 26.23 -5.37
CA TRP A 129 -1.09 27.01 -6.54
C TRP A 129 -1.87 28.27 -6.14
N ARG A 130 -1.50 29.44 -6.70
CA ARG A 130 -2.23 30.70 -6.49
C ARG A 130 -3.63 30.69 -7.10
N CYS A 131 -3.78 29.97 -8.22
CA CYS A 131 -5.04 29.78 -8.93
C CYS A 131 -4.99 28.49 -9.75
N ASN A 132 -6.16 28.00 -10.18
CA ASN A 132 -6.31 26.79 -11.01
C ASN A 132 -5.66 25.54 -10.41
N SER A 133 -5.71 25.37 -9.07
CA SER A 133 -5.04 24.27 -8.36
C SER A 133 -5.47 22.87 -8.81
N THR A 134 -6.61 22.73 -9.49
CA THR A 134 -7.18 21.45 -9.94
C THR A 134 -7.34 21.42 -11.46
N CYS A 135 -7.12 20.25 -12.06
CA CYS A 135 -7.49 19.97 -13.45
C CYS A 135 -8.92 19.40 -13.52
N SER A 136 -9.51 19.36 -14.72
CA SER A 136 -10.86 18.82 -14.93
C SER A 136 -11.07 17.38 -14.44
N LYS A 137 -10.00 16.58 -14.35
CA LYS A 137 -10.05 15.20 -13.82
C LYS A 137 -10.12 15.15 -12.28
N HIS A 138 -9.61 16.17 -11.58
CA HIS A 138 -9.51 16.22 -10.12
C HIS A 138 -10.40 17.31 -9.49
N MET A 139 -11.39 17.78 -10.24
CA MET A 139 -12.34 18.81 -9.81
C MET A 139 -13.54 18.26 -9.02
N LYS A 140 -13.63 16.93 -8.79
CA LYS A 140 -14.83 16.28 -8.23
C LYS A 140 -15.11 16.69 -6.77
N ALA A 141 -16.42 16.66 -6.45
CA ALA A 141 -17.07 17.28 -5.29
C ALA A 141 -16.52 16.87 -3.92
N GLU A 142 -16.77 17.73 -2.94
CA GLU A 142 -16.50 17.58 -1.52
C GLU A 142 -17.03 16.27 -0.93
N THR A 143 -16.26 15.20 -1.02
CA THR A 143 -16.28 14.15 -0.01
C THR A 143 -15.46 14.67 1.17
N SER A 144 -16.05 15.52 2.00
CA SER A 144 -15.46 16.00 3.24
C SER A 144 -15.40 14.85 4.25
N PHE A 145 -14.35 14.04 4.17
CA PHE A 145 -13.92 13.21 5.29
C PHE A 145 -12.75 13.93 5.94
N ASP A 146 -13.07 14.98 6.69
CA ASP A 146 -12.07 15.93 7.19
C ASP A 146 -11.12 15.30 8.23
N VAL A 147 -11.43 14.10 8.75
CA VAL A 147 -10.59 13.42 9.74
C VAL A 147 -10.67 11.89 9.60
N LEU A 148 -9.52 11.24 9.39
CA LEU A 148 -9.40 9.78 9.53
C LEU A 148 -9.55 9.37 11.00
N PRO A 149 -10.25 8.26 11.32
CA PRO A 149 -10.42 7.84 12.70
C PRO A 149 -9.08 7.66 13.44
N GLU A 150 -9.00 8.11 14.70
CA GLU A 150 -7.79 7.98 15.52
C GLU A 150 -7.33 6.51 15.64
N THR A 151 -8.29 5.58 15.69
CA THR A 151 -8.01 4.13 15.70
C THR A 151 -7.25 3.68 14.46
N PHE A 152 -7.59 4.20 13.29
CA PHE A 152 -6.88 3.93 12.04
C PHE A 152 -5.48 4.53 12.07
N LEU A 153 -5.34 5.80 12.45
CA LEU A 153 -4.04 6.47 12.52
C LEU A 153 -3.10 5.74 13.49
N LYS A 154 -3.60 5.35 14.66
CA LYS A 154 -2.83 4.57 15.64
C LYS A 154 -2.41 3.21 15.11
N LYS A 155 -3.31 2.51 14.40
CA LYS A 155 -3.01 1.22 13.76
C LYS A 155 -1.93 1.39 12.68
N PHE A 156 -2.06 2.39 11.82
CA PHE A 156 -1.11 2.72 10.77
C PHE A 156 0.27 3.08 11.33
N CYS A 157 0.33 3.95 12.34
CA CYS A 157 1.58 4.29 13.04
C CYS A 157 2.24 3.04 13.64
N ASN A 158 1.49 2.18 14.33
CA ASN A 158 2.04 0.94 14.89
C ASN A 158 2.63 0.02 13.81
N ILE A 159 2.00 -0.05 12.63
CA ILE A 159 2.52 -0.84 11.49
C ILE A 159 3.85 -0.26 11.02
N LEU A 160 3.93 1.06 10.80
CA LEU A 160 5.17 1.72 10.35
C LEU A 160 6.31 1.59 11.37
N THR A 161 6.00 1.71 12.66
CA THR A 161 6.97 1.48 13.74
C THR A 161 7.49 0.05 13.68
N TYR A 162 6.60 -0.94 13.56
CA TYR A 162 7.03 -2.34 13.55
C TYR A 162 7.82 -2.71 12.28
N LEU A 163 7.43 -2.20 11.11
CA LEU A 163 8.23 -2.38 9.89
C LEU A 163 9.63 -1.77 10.03
N SER A 164 9.76 -0.64 10.72
CA SER A 164 11.06 -0.02 11.00
C SER A 164 11.91 -0.90 11.93
N GLU A 165 11.33 -1.48 12.97
CA GLU A 165 12.02 -2.44 13.86
C GLU A 165 12.50 -3.67 13.09
N LEU A 166 11.65 -4.25 12.23
CA LEU A 166 12.03 -5.40 11.39
C LEU A 166 13.17 -5.05 10.41
N LEU A 167 13.15 -3.84 9.84
CA LEU A 167 14.22 -3.36 8.98
C LEU A 167 15.52 -3.18 9.76
N GLU A 168 15.45 -2.67 10.99
CA GLU A 168 16.60 -2.57 11.88
C GLU A 168 17.21 -3.96 12.14
N ASP A 169 16.39 -4.94 12.53
CA ASP A 169 16.80 -6.33 12.76
C ASP A 169 17.55 -6.92 11.55
N ILE A 170 17.01 -6.71 10.34
CA ILE A 170 17.63 -7.17 9.08
C ILE A 170 18.98 -6.47 8.82
N CYS A 171 19.11 -5.21 9.21
CA CYS A 171 20.29 -4.39 8.90
C CYS A 171 21.40 -4.48 9.96
N THR A 172 21.18 -5.16 11.09
CA THR A 172 22.17 -5.32 12.18
C THR A 172 23.48 -5.99 11.74
N GLY A 173 23.46 -6.77 10.64
CA GLY A 173 24.58 -7.60 10.20
C GLY A 173 24.81 -8.84 11.06
N ASP A 174 24.04 -9.01 12.15
CA ASP A 174 23.98 -10.19 12.99
C ASP A 174 22.74 -11.02 12.63
N PHE A 175 22.94 -12.02 11.78
CA PHE A 175 21.84 -12.89 11.33
C PHE A 175 21.13 -13.62 12.46
N SER A 176 21.77 -13.79 13.63
CA SER A 176 21.14 -14.46 14.78
C SER A 176 19.96 -13.69 15.34
N VAL A 177 19.93 -12.36 15.19
CA VAL A 177 18.80 -11.51 15.62
C VAL A 177 17.56 -11.88 14.83
N LEU A 178 17.68 -11.94 13.50
CA LEU A 178 16.59 -12.30 12.60
C LEU A 178 16.15 -13.76 12.81
N ASP A 179 17.09 -14.70 12.96
CA ASP A 179 16.77 -16.11 13.19
C ASP A 179 15.97 -16.29 14.49
N ASN A 180 16.41 -15.65 15.58
CA ASN A 180 15.69 -15.69 16.86
C ASN A 180 14.29 -15.07 16.74
N HIS A 181 14.16 -13.97 16.00
CA HIS A 181 12.87 -13.35 15.73
C HIS A 181 11.95 -14.33 14.99
N MET A 182 12.43 -14.95 13.90
CA MET A 182 11.66 -15.93 13.12
C MET A 182 11.22 -17.14 13.95
N GLU A 183 12.08 -17.67 14.82
CA GLU A 183 11.76 -18.79 15.72
C GLU A 183 10.64 -18.43 16.71
N VAL A 184 10.65 -17.21 17.25
CA VAL A 184 9.60 -16.72 18.15
C VAL A 184 8.25 -16.62 17.42
N ILE A 185 8.24 -16.07 16.20
CA ILE A 185 7.03 -15.93 15.39
C ILE A 185 6.48 -17.32 15.04
N LEU A 186 7.33 -18.26 14.60
CA LEU A 186 6.95 -19.64 14.24
C LEU A 186 6.38 -20.40 15.44
N SER A 187 7.04 -20.31 16.59
CA SER A 187 6.58 -20.93 17.83
C SER A 187 5.19 -20.40 18.25
N SER A 188 5.00 -19.08 18.14
CA SER A 188 3.72 -18.43 18.46
C SER A 188 2.59 -18.89 17.54
N TYR A 189 2.88 -19.05 16.24
CA TYR A 189 1.93 -19.56 15.27
C TYR A 189 1.53 -21.02 15.56
N LEU A 190 2.50 -21.90 15.81
CA LEU A 190 2.23 -23.31 16.12
C LEU A 190 1.36 -23.47 17.36
N GLN A 191 1.60 -22.66 18.41
CA GLN A 191 0.75 -22.63 19.60
C GLN A 191 -0.70 -22.20 19.32
N LEU A 192 -0.92 -21.27 18.38
CA LEU A 192 -2.26 -20.87 17.95
C LEU A 192 -2.95 -21.99 17.15
N MET A 193 -2.19 -22.72 16.33
CA MET A 193 -2.69 -23.85 15.56
C MET A 193 -3.08 -25.03 16.46
N ASP A 194 -2.30 -25.32 17.49
CA ASP A 194 -2.63 -26.36 18.47
C ASP A 194 -3.88 -26.01 19.30
N ARG A 195 -4.11 -24.73 19.60
CA ARG A 195 -5.33 -24.24 20.28
C ARG A 195 -6.58 -24.26 19.39
N THR A 196 -6.43 -24.21 18.07
CA THR A 196 -7.54 -24.19 17.10
C THR A 196 -7.97 -25.57 16.61
N ASN A 197 -7.43 -26.65 17.19
CA ASN A 197 -7.85 -28.04 16.93
C ASN A 197 -9.29 -28.41 17.38
N GLN A 198 -10.16 -27.42 17.59
CA GLN A 198 -11.60 -27.54 17.31
C GLN A 198 -12.14 -26.27 16.62
N SER A 199 -12.07 -26.18 15.30
CA SER A 199 -13.24 -25.86 14.44
C SER A 199 -12.87 -25.65 12.97
N ASN A 200 -13.39 -26.53 12.10
CA ASN A 200 -14.00 -26.33 10.77
C ASN A 200 -13.41 -25.38 9.68
N TYR A 201 -12.40 -24.53 9.93
CA TYR A 201 -11.90 -23.56 8.94
C TYR A 201 -10.93 -24.20 7.93
N LEU A 202 -10.00 -25.04 8.41
CA LEU A 202 -9.09 -25.80 7.55
C LEU A 202 -9.82 -26.83 6.67
N ARG A 203 -10.93 -27.42 7.14
CA ARG A 203 -11.78 -28.31 6.32
C ARG A 203 -12.47 -27.58 5.15
N LYS A 204 -12.67 -26.26 5.22
CA LYS A 204 -13.25 -25.47 4.13
C LYS A 204 -12.24 -25.19 3.03
N CYS A 205 -10.99 -24.84 3.38
CA CYS A 205 -9.89 -24.71 2.42
C CYS A 205 -9.53 -26.06 1.78
N TRP A 206 -9.56 -27.17 2.54
CA TRP A 206 -9.32 -28.51 2.02
C TRP A 206 -10.45 -29.05 1.10
N LYS A 207 -11.71 -28.62 1.29
CA LYS A 207 -12.84 -29.05 0.44
C LYS A 207 -12.87 -28.40 -0.95
N TYR A 208 -12.22 -27.25 -1.14
CA TYR A 208 -11.96 -26.70 -2.48
C TYR A 208 -10.87 -27.49 -3.22
N HIS A 209 -9.91 -28.07 -2.49
CA HIS A 209 -8.80 -28.86 -3.03
C HIS A 209 -9.22 -30.21 -3.65
N THR A 210 -10.27 -30.87 -3.16
CA THR A 210 -10.67 -32.21 -3.64
C THR A 210 -11.70 -32.22 -4.77
N LYS A 211 -12.27 -31.07 -5.15
CA LYS A 211 -13.21 -30.97 -6.30
C LYS A 211 -12.53 -30.64 -7.63
N CYS A 212 -11.35 -30.01 -7.63
CA CYS A 212 -10.60 -29.74 -8.87
C CYS A 212 -9.78 -30.95 -9.36
N CYS A 213 -9.25 -31.81 -8.47
CA CYS A 213 -8.43 -32.97 -8.86
C CYS A 213 -9.20 -34.23 -9.29
N LYS A 214 -10.49 -34.13 -9.67
CA LYS A 214 -11.27 -35.24 -10.25
C LYS A 214 -11.81 -34.95 -11.65
N ARG A 215 -11.34 -33.89 -12.30
CA ARG A 215 -11.59 -33.66 -13.72
C ARG A 215 -10.26 -33.32 -14.38
N TYR A 216 -9.81 -34.30 -15.17
CA TYR A 216 -8.59 -34.36 -15.99
C TYR A 216 -7.35 -34.87 -15.27
#